data_AF-A0A958YGU4-F1
#
_entry.id   AF-A0A958YGU4-F1
#
_cell.length_a   1.000
_cell.length_b   1.000
_cell.length_c   1.000
_cell.angle_alpha   90.00
_cell.angle_beta   90.00
_cell.angle_gamma   90.00
#
_symmetry.space_group_name_H-M   'P 1'
#
loop_
_entity.id
_entity.type
_entity.pdbx_description
1 polymer ?
#
loop_
_entity_poly.entity_id
_entity_poly.type
_entity_poly.pdbx_seq_one_letter_code
_entity_poly.pdbx_strand_id
1 'polypeptide(L)'
;MKRIFQKYFSDFYLRSGGYLPSRPFFHSLYPGDFFQVKNGEMVALGNIYRKGIIGPERTKFDYGVRLNPSNWNLSSGVTKPYSGREVATNFDMGEEFQFSKQVLAFKQAGSYLFKGSEPESVRIANWQDLQDELIIKLTQTFFSFRELYVVTECVTTNHWTLAIASDADAELEIATKNENFGLVDIFGMPEVKTIQSKNMEFYHREEKRVPSFFRAKKLITRDEKLQLFISELIQERLNYETWANDFFDYDFFEETNSNPQPRHQTQLHTSVLDMLQSNQLNSNTALQYFQWGDFNMDDIQKLFMEYGNE
;
A
#
# COMPACT_ATOMS: atom_id res chain seq x y z
N MET A 1 5.21 3.43 -16.94
CA MET A 1 4.59 2.14 -16.56
C MET A 1 3.86 2.23 -15.22
N LYS A 2 4.51 2.67 -14.12
CA LYS A 2 3.89 2.74 -12.76
C LYS A 2 2.59 3.55 -12.70
N ARG A 3 2.48 4.68 -13.41
CA ARG A 3 1.29 5.57 -13.35
C ARG A 3 0.00 4.98 -13.93
N ILE A 4 0.07 3.95 -14.79
CA ILE A 4 -1.13 3.34 -15.41
C ILE A 4 -2.08 2.77 -14.35
N PHE A 5 -1.53 2.27 -13.24
CA PHE A 5 -2.29 1.70 -12.13
C PHE A 5 -2.80 2.74 -11.14
N GLN A 6 -2.29 3.98 -11.17
CA GLN A 6 -2.56 4.98 -10.13
C GLN A 6 -4.05 5.26 -9.99
N LYS A 7 -4.75 5.43 -11.12
CA LYS A 7 -6.19 5.67 -11.15
C LYS A 7 -6.98 4.52 -10.52
N TYR A 8 -6.62 3.28 -10.84
CA TYR A 8 -7.24 2.09 -10.24
C TYR A 8 -7.03 2.07 -8.71
N PHE A 9 -5.81 2.31 -8.22
CA PHE A 9 -5.54 2.33 -6.77
C PHE A 9 -6.33 3.42 -6.03
N SER A 10 -6.35 4.64 -6.58
CA SER A 10 -7.10 5.76 -5.99
C SER A 10 -8.61 5.49 -5.97
N ASP A 11 -9.18 5.05 -7.08
CA ASP A 11 -10.61 4.72 -7.16
C ASP A 11 -10.97 3.55 -6.24
N PHE A 12 -10.09 2.54 -6.17
CA PHE A 12 -10.26 1.37 -5.30
C PHE A 12 -10.28 1.78 -3.83
N TYR A 13 -9.34 2.62 -3.39
CA TYR A 13 -9.30 3.15 -2.04
C TYR A 13 -10.60 3.88 -1.69
N LEU A 14 -11.05 4.78 -2.56
CA LEU A 14 -12.26 5.58 -2.31
C LEU A 14 -13.53 4.73 -2.27
N ARG A 15 -13.70 3.76 -3.16
CA ARG A 15 -14.92 2.93 -3.21
C ARG A 15 -14.95 1.78 -2.21
N SER A 16 -13.81 1.15 -1.94
CA SER A 16 -13.74 0.02 -1.01
C SER A 16 -13.86 0.45 0.46
N GLY A 17 -13.78 1.76 0.74
CA GLY A 17 -13.77 2.32 2.08
C GLY A 17 -12.38 2.38 2.70
N GLY A 18 -11.33 2.47 1.87
CA GLY A 18 -9.95 2.65 2.32
C GLY A 18 -9.06 1.42 2.18
N TYR A 19 -9.50 0.35 1.51
CA TYR A 19 -8.63 -0.78 1.21
C TYR A 19 -7.74 -0.50 0.02
N LEU A 20 -6.60 -1.19 -0.03
CA LEU A 20 -5.65 -1.10 -1.12
C LEU A 20 -5.28 -2.48 -1.65
N PRO A 21 -5.12 -2.64 -2.97
CA PRO A 21 -4.45 -3.80 -3.53
C PRO A 21 -2.99 -3.85 -3.06
N SER A 22 -2.48 -5.06 -2.82
CA SER A 22 -1.05 -5.32 -2.61
C SER A 22 -0.22 -4.89 -3.83
N ARG A 23 0.99 -4.39 -3.57
CA ARG A 23 1.96 -4.06 -4.61
C ARG A 23 3.35 -4.62 -4.25
N PRO A 24 3.98 -5.46 -5.08
CA PRO A 24 3.47 -6.02 -6.33
C PRO A 24 2.16 -6.81 -6.11
N PHE A 25 1.31 -6.85 -7.14
CA PHE A 25 0.08 -7.63 -7.10
C PHE A 25 0.41 -9.08 -6.69
N PHE A 26 -0.52 -9.75 -6.01
CA PHE A 26 -0.40 -11.14 -5.51
C PHE A 26 0.47 -11.34 -4.28
N HIS A 27 1.04 -10.28 -3.71
CA HIS A 27 1.67 -10.42 -2.42
C HIS A 27 0.60 -10.59 -1.34
N SER A 28 0.56 -11.76 -0.72
CA SER A 28 -0.33 -12.02 0.40
C SER A 28 0.10 -11.16 1.59
N LEU A 29 -0.80 -10.29 2.05
CA LEU A 29 -0.58 -9.46 3.22
C LEU A 29 -1.52 -9.88 4.32
N TYR A 30 -0.96 -10.18 5.48
CA TYR A 30 -1.68 -10.62 6.65
C TYR A 30 -1.71 -9.50 7.70
N PRO A 31 -2.73 -9.46 8.56
CA PRO A 31 -2.71 -8.58 9.71
C PRO A 31 -1.43 -8.77 10.53
N GLY A 32 -0.82 -7.65 10.91
CA GLY A 32 0.47 -7.62 11.58
C GLY A 32 1.68 -7.59 10.66
N ASP A 33 1.54 -7.80 9.35
CA ASP A 33 2.65 -7.58 8.43
C ASP A 33 3.05 -6.11 8.45
N PHE A 34 4.35 -5.83 8.51
CA PHE A 34 4.88 -4.48 8.48
C PHE A 34 5.86 -4.29 7.34
N PHE A 35 5.80 -3.12 6.72
CA PHE A 35 6.52 -2.81 5.49
C PHE A 35 6.91 -1.34 5.42
N GLN A 36 7.82 -1.04 4.51
CA GLN A 36 8.18 0.32 4.11
C GLN A 36 7.82 0.55 2.66
N VAL A 37 7.49 1.79 2.31
CA VAL A 37 7.37 2.20 0.91
C VAL A 37 8.69 2.85 0.51
N LYS A 38 9.44 2.21 -0.39
CA LYS A 38 10.71 2.74 -0.94
C LYS A 38 10.64 2.69 -2.46
N ASN A 39 10.99 3.80 -3.13
CA ASN A 39 11.03 3.90 -4.60
C ASN A 39 9.75 3.42 -5.31
N GLY A 40 8.59 3.70 -4.71
CA GLY A 40 7.28 3.31 -5.24
C GLY A 40 6.93 1.82 -5.06
N GLU A 41 7.64 1.10 -4.20
CA GLU A 41 7.43 -0.33 -3.94
C GLU A 41 7.27 -0.59 -2.45
N MET A 42 6.40 -1.56 -2.12
CA MET A 42 6.25 -2.01 -0.74
C MET A 42 7.31 -3.08 -0.45
N VAL A 43 8.19 -2.77 0.48
CA VAL A 43 9.23 -3.69 0.97
C VAL A 43 8.72 -4.29 2.27
N ALA A 44 8.25 -5.55 2.21
CA ALA A 44 7.83 -6.29 3.40
C ALA A 44 9.04 -6.56 4.30
N LEU A 45 8.93 -6.21 5.58
CA LEU A 45 10.02 -6.28 6.55
C LEU A 45 9.82 -7.42 7.56
N GLY A 46 8.58 -7.82 7.79
CA GLY A 46 8.24 -8.92 8.67
C GLY A 46 6.80 -8.85 9.14
N ASN A 47 6.52 -9.55 10.24
CA ASN A 47 5.22 -9.59 10.89
C ASN A 47 5.40 -9.39 12.40
N ILE A 48 4.53 -8.60 13.05
CA ILE A 48 4.61 -8.25 14.48
C ILE A 48 4.47 -9.45 15.42
N TYR A 49 4.01 -10.61 14.95
CA TYR A 49 3.96 -11.84 15.75
C TYR A 49 5.25 -12.64 15.69
N ARG A 50 6.16 -12.29 14.78
CA ARG A 50 7.48 -12.93 14.69
C ARG A 50 8.44 -12.29 15.68
N LYS A 51 9.39 -13.09 16.19
CA LYS A 51 10.44 -12.67 17.13
C LYS A 51 9.91 -12.02 18.43
N GLY A 52 8.64 -12.27 18.79
CA GLY A 52 8.05 -11.78 20.04
C GLY A 52 7.83 -10.27 20.12
N ILE A 53 7.69 -9.58 18.98
CA ILE A 53 7.36 -8.13 18.98
C ILE A 53 6.01 -7.96 19.69
N ILE A 54 4.98 -8.70 19.31
CA ILE A 54 3.73 -8.84 20.05
C ILE A 54 3.46 -10.33 20.26
N GLY A 55 3.05 -10.68 21.48
CA GLY A 55 2.57 -12.02 21.79
C GLY A 55 1.26 -12.33 21.03
N PRO A 56 1.18 -13.40 20.22
CA PRO A 56 -0.04 -13.74 19.49
C PRO A 56 -1.29 -13.83 20.38
N GLU A 57 -1.12 -14.29 21.62
CA GLU A 57 -2.17 -14.43 22.63
C GLU A 57 -2.78 -13.10 23.11
N ARG A 58 -2.07 -11.98 22.92
CA ARG A 58 -2.55 -10.64 23.27
C ARG A 58 -3.37 -10.00 22.16
N THR A 59 -3.39 -10.61 20.98
CA THR A 59 -4.09 -10.08 19.81
C THR A 59 -5.46 -10.72 19.68
N LYS A 60 -6.48 -9.87 19.53
CA LYS A 60 -7.84 -10.29 19.21
C LYS A 60 -8.10 -10.00 17.74
N PHE A 61 -8.62 -10.99 17.03
CA PHE A 61 -8.98 -10.87 15.62
C PHE A 61 -10.48 -10.99 15.45
N ASP A 62 -11.04 -10.13 14.61
CA ASP A 62 -12.37 -10.37 14.02
C ASP A 62 -12.15 -11.08 12.68
N TYR A 63 -12.72 -12.27 12.54
CA TYR A 63 -12.62 -13.09 11.32
C TYR A 63 -13.91 -13.05 10.53
N GLY A 64 -13.80 -13.16 9.20
CA GLY A 64 -14.96 -13.34 8.32
C GLY A 64 -15.91 -12.15 8.31
N VAL A 65 -15.41 -10.94 8.55
CA VAL A 65 -16.23 -9.73 8.52
C VAL A 65 -16.63 -9.46 7.07
N ARG A 66 -17.90 -9.71 6.77
CA ARG A 66 -18.47 -9.55 5.42
C ARG A 66 -18.48 -8.08 5.02
N LEU A 67 -17.90 -7.79 3.84
CA LEU A 67 -17.91 -6.47 3.25
C LEU A 67 -19.00 -6.37 2.19
N ASN A 68 -19.42 -5.15 1.85
CA ASN A 68 -20.43 -4.91 0.83
C ASN A 68 -19.89 -5.28 -0.57
N PRO A 69 -20.41 -6.32 -1.26
CA PRO A 69 -19.91 -6.73 -2.58
C PRO A 69 -20.01 -5.65 -3.65
N SER A 70 -20.96 -4.72 -3.53
CA SER A 70 -21.14 -3.62 -4.48
C SER A 70 -19.94 -2.67 -4.52
N ASN A 71 -19.20 -2.56 -3.40
CA ASN A 71 -17.99 -1.74 -3.32
C ASN A 71 -16.76 -2.39 -3.97
N TRP A 72 -16.90 -3.66 -4.38
CA TRP A 72 -15.84 -4.50 -4.95
C TRP A 72 -16.06 -4.76 -6.45
N ASN A 73 -16.91 -3.96 -7.09
CA ASN A 73 -17.11 -3.92 -8.53
C ASN A 73 -16.82 -2.50 -9.01
N LEU A 74 -15.68 -2.30 -9.66
CA LEU A 74 -15.21 -0.99 -10.09
C LEU A 74 -14.93 -1.00 -11.59
N SER A 75 -15.21 0.10 -12.26
CA SER A 75 -14.88 0.25 -13.66
C SER A 75 -14.61 1.71 -13.99
N SER A 76 -13.69 1.94 -14.94
CA SER A 76 -13.42 3.27 -15.45
C SER A 76 -13.01 3.23 -16.92
N GLY A 77 -13.79 3.90 -17.78
CA GLY A 77 -13.53 3.98 -19.20
C GLY A 77 -13.59 2.62 -19.92
N VAL A 78 -14.56 1.78 -19.57
CA VAL A 78 -14.79 0.48 -20.21
C VAL A 78 -16.16 0.48 -20.86
N THR A 79 -16.25 -0.02 -22.09
CA THR A 79 -17.49 -0.29 -22.80
C THR A 79 -17.57 -1.77 -23.13
N LYS A 80 -18.79 -2.23 -23.39
CA LYS A 80 -19.10 -3.62 -23.74
C LYS A 80 -19.67 -3.63 -25.16
N PRO A 81 -18.82 -3.46 -26.20
CA PRO A 81 -19.29 -3.39 -27.59
C PRO A 81 -20.04 -4.65 -28.02
N TYR A 82 -19.73 -5.81 -27.43
CA TYR A 82 -20.42 -7.05 -27.70
C TYR A 82 -20.63 -7.86 -26.42
N SER A 83 -21.84 -8.42 -26.28
CA SER A 83 -22.20 -9.39 -25.25
C SER A 83 -23.33 -10.24 -25.80
N GLY A 84 -23.06 -11.51 -26.12
CA GLY A 84 -24.01 -12.34 -26.84
C GLY A 84 -23.69 -13.82 -26.79
N ARG A 85 -24.56 -14.61 -27.44
CA ARG A 85 -24.37 -16.04 -27.63
C ARG A 85 -23.82 -16.29 -29.02
N GLU A 86 -22.85 -17.18 -29.10
CA GLU A 86 -22.32 -17.70 -30.35
C GLU A 86 -22.43 -19.23 -30.36
N VAL A 87 -22.50 -19.78 -31.56
CA VAL A 87 -22.53 -21.24 -31.80
C VAL A 87 -21.23 -21.57 -32.51
N ALA A 88 -20.49 -22.52 -31.97
CA ALA A 88 -19.32 -23.09 -32.63
C ALA A 88 -19.58 -24.56 -32.96
N THR A 89 -19.17 -24.97 -34.16
CA THR A 89 -19.25 -26.36 -34.59
C THR A 89 -17.91 -27.02 -34.33
N ASN A 90 -17.91 -28.11 -33.57
CA ASN A 90 -16.70 -28.89 -33.34
C ASN A 90 -16.40 -29.71 -34.62
N PHE A 91 -15.35 -29.36 -35.36
CA PHE A 91 -15.03 -29.99 -36.65
C PHE A 91 -14.83 -31.52 -36.55
N ASP A 92 -14.39 -32.03 -35.41
CA ASP A 92 -14.10 -33.47 -35.21
C ASP A 92 -15.33 -34.31 -34.82
N MET A 93 -16.38 -33.71 -34.24
CA MET A 93 -17.54 -34.46 -33.71
C MET A 93 -18.89 -34.03 -34.31
N GLY A 94 -18.93 -32.98 -35.14
CA GLY A 94 -20.17 -32.50 -35.76
C GLY A 94 -21.19 -31.92 -34.77
N GLU A 95 -20.86 -31.85 -33.48
CA GLU A 95 -21.72 -31.28 -32.44
C GLU A 95 -21.54 -29.75 -32.39
N GLU A 96 -22.66 -29.05 -32.51
CA GLU A 96 -22.75 -27.62 -32.22
C GLU A 96 -22.75 -27.43 -30.70
N PHE A 97 -21.83 -26.59 -30.21
CA PHE A 97 -21.87 -26.15 -28.82
C PHE A 97 -22.10 -24.64 -28.76
N GLN A 98 -22.99 -24.23 -27.86
CA GLN A 98 -23.27 -22.83 -27.60
C GLN A 98 -22.31 -22.30 -26.54
N PHE A 99 -21.87 -21.06 -26.70
CA PHE A 99 -21.08 -20.35 -25.70
C PHE A 99 -21.51 -18.89 -25.62
N SER A 100 -21.30 -18.28 -24.46
CA SER A 100 -21.50 -16.85 -24.28
C SER A 100 -20.17 -16.14 -24.51
N LYS A 101 -20.16 -15.07 -25.29
CA LYS A 101 -18.98 -14.25 -25.59
C LYS A 101 -19.23 -12.79 -25.25
N GLN A 102 -18.18 -12.13 -24.76
CA GLN A 102 -18.18 -10.73 -24.40
C GLN A 102 -16.87 -10.08 -24.86
N VAL A 103 -17.00 -8.93 -25.51
CA VAL A 103 -15.88 -8.08 -25.89
C VAL A 103 -15.93 -6.84 -25.01
N LEU A 104 -14.80 -6.52 -24.38
CA LEU A 104 -14.60 -5.33 -23.55
C LEU A 104 -13.62 -4.41 -24.27
N ALA A 105 -14.03 -3.17 -24.51
CA ALA A 105 -13.17 -2.14 -25.09
C ALA A 105 -12.86 -1.07 -24.04
N PHE A 106 -11.60 -0.64 -23.98
CA PHE A 106 -11.10 0.32 -23.00
C PHE A 106 -10.77 1.63 -23.69
N LYS A 107 -11.22 2.75 -23.15
CA LYS A 107 -11.16 4.06 -23.83
C LYS A 107 -9.76 4.67 -23.91
N GLN A 108 -8.89 4.35 -22.95
CA GLN A 108 -7.56 4.95 -22.81
C GLN A 108 -6.66 4.10 -21.91
N ALA A 109 -5.35 4.37 -21.96
CA ALA A 109 -4.40 3.83 -20.98
C ALA A 109 -4.85 4.10 -19.54
N GLY A 110 -4.77 3.06 -18.69
CA GLY A 110 -5.21 3.12 -17.29
C GLY A 110 -6.73 3.01 -17.09
N SER A 111 -7.52 2.88 -18.16
CA SER A 111 -8.89 2.36 -18.04
C SER A 111 -8.87 0.95 -17.48
N TYR A 112 -9.85 0.62 -16.64
CA TYR A 112 -9.85 -0.65 -15.91
C TYR A 112 -11.25 -1.20 -15.65
N LEU A 113 -11.32 -2.51 -15.46
CA LEU A 113 -12.48 -3.24 -14.95
C LEU A 113 -12.03 -4.20 -13.84
N PHE A 114 -12.62 -4.06 -12.67
CA PHE A 114 -12.39 -4.92 -11.51
C PHE A 114 -13.69 -5.52 -11.01
N LYS A 115 -13.67 -6.81 -10.69
CA LYS A 115 -14.74 -7.48 -9.96
C LYS A 115 -14.16 -8.41 -8.90
N GLY A 116 -14.69 -8.31 -7.69
CA GLY A 116 -14.44 -9.24 -6.59
C GLY A 116 -15.74 -9.79 -6.03
N SER A 117 -15.79 -11.10 -5.78
CA SER A 117 -16.97 -11.78 -5.25
C SER A 117 -16.85 -12.03 -3.75
N GLU A 118 -17.93 -11.83 -3.00
CA GLU A 118 -18.02 -12.18 -1.57
C GLU A 118 -16.80 -11.75 -0.74
N PRO A 119 -16.49 -10.44 -0.70
CA PRO A 119 -15.35 -9.93 0.04
C PRO A 119 -15.52 -10.13 1.56
N GLU A 120 -14.53 -10.76 2.19
CA GLU A 120 -14.47 -10.99 3.63
C GLU A 120 -13.13 -10.55 4.19
N SER A 121 -13.18 -9.90 5.34
CA SER A 121 -12.02 -9.31 6.00
C SER A 121 -11.64 -10.01 7.30
N VAL A 122 -10.35 -9.95 7.61
CA VAL A 122 -9.77 -10.33 8.90
C VAL A 122 -9.04 -9.11 9.46
N ARG A 123 -9.39 -8.67 10.67
CA ARG A 123 -8.82 -7.46 11.27
C ARG A 123 -8.37 -7.65 12.71
N ILE A 124 -7.37 -6.87 13.11
CA ILE A 124 -6.97 -6.73 14.51
C ILE A 124 -8.03 -5.90 15.22
N ALA A 125 -8.83 -6.53 16.08
CA ALA A 125 -9.95 -5.91 16.78
C ALA A 125 -9.50 -4.99 17.93
N ASN A 126 -8.37 -5.32 18.56
CA ASN A 126 -7.84 -4.59 19.71
C ASN A 126 -6.60 -3.75 19.38
N TRP A 127 -6.56 -3.13 18.20
CA TRP A 127 -5.44 -2.30 17.75
C TRP A 127 -5.02 -1.24 18.79
N GLN A 128 -6.01 -0.60 19.42
CA GLN A 128 -5.81 0.44 20.42
C GLN A 128 -4.94 -0.02 21.60
N ASP A 129 -5.03 -1.30 21.97
CA ASP A 129 -4.28 -1.89 23.10
C ASP A 129 -2.82 -2.20 22.71
N LEU A 130 -2.53 -2.35 21.41
CA LEU A 130 -1.23 -2.79 20.91
C LEU A 130 -0.36 -1.63 20.42
N GLN A 131 -0.98 -0.51 20.04
CA GLN A 131 -0.33 0.52 19.24
C GLN A 131 0.89 1.17 19.91
N ASP A 132 0.84 1.43 21.22
CA ASP A 132 1.93 2.10 21.94
C ASP A 132 3.14 1.17 22.11
N GLU A 133 2.87 -0.11 22.42
CA GLU A 133 3.90 -1.14 22.50
C GLU A 133 4.59 -1.35 21.14
N LEU A 134 3.80 -1.30 20.05
CA LEU A 134 4.32 -1.37 18.69
C LEU A 134 5.23 -0.18 18.37
N ILE A 135 4.88 1.05 18.79
CA ILE A 135 5.76 2.22 18.63
C ILE A 135 7.09 1.95 19.32
N ILE A 136 7.08 1.59 20.61
CA ILE A 136 8.31 1.38 21.39
C ILE A 136 9.18 0.30 20.74
N LYS A 137 8.60 -0.87 20.46
CA LYS A 137 9.38 -2.02 19.97
C LYS A 137 9.92 -1.82 18.55
N LEU A 138 9.15 -1.21 17.66
CA LEU A 138 9.54 -1.02 16.26
C LEU A 138 10.49 0.18 16.06
N THR A 139 10.38 1.21 16.90
CA THR A 139 11.22 2.42 16.80
C THR A 139 12.48 2.38 17.67
N GLN A 140 12.54 1.52 18.69
CA GLN A 140 13.70 1.47 19.62
C GLN A 140 14.36 0.11 19.68
N THR A 141 13.57 -0.94 19.93
CA THR A 141 14.13 -2.23 20.35
C THR A 141 14.65 -3.08 19.20
N PHE A 142 13.96 -3.08 18.06
CA PHE A 142 14.27 -4.06 17.01
C PHE A 142 14.83 -3.47 15.73
N PHE A 143 14.36 -2.29 15.30
CA PHE A 143 14.62 -1.87 13.92
C PHE A 143 14.81 -0.36 13.68
N SER A 144 14.63 0.49 14.69
CA SER A 144 14.81 1.95 14.58
C SER A 144 14.09 2.59 13.39
N PHE A 145 12.91 2.08 13.02
CA PHE A 145 12.17 2.61 11.88
C PHE A 145 11.52 3.95 12.22
N ARG A 146 11.58 4.90 11.27
CA ARG A 146 10.94 6.23 11.38
C ARG A 146 9.75 6.42 10.45
N GLU A 147 9.74 5.66 9.36
CA GLU A 147 8.59 5.49 8.49
C GLU A 147 8.30 4.00 8.42
N LEU A 148 7.09 3.61 8.79
CA LEU A 148 6.67 2.23 8.82
C LEU A 148 5.16 2.13 8.65
N TYR A 149 4.73 1.09 7.95
CA TYR A 149 3.33 0.73 7.82
C TYR A 149 3.09 -0.63 8.46
N VAL A 150 1.97 -0.79 9.16
CA VAL A 150 1.53 -2.06 9.74
C VAL A 150 0.14 -2.37 9.20
N VAL A 151 0.00 -3.53 8.56
CA VAL A 151 -1.28 -4.03 8.07
C VAL A 151 -2.16 -4.36 9.28
N THR A 152 -3.32 -3.70 9.39
CA THR A 152 -4.26 -3.93 10.49
C THR A 152 -5.44 -4.81 10.09
N GLU A 153 -5.72 -4.87 8.79
CA GLU A 153 -6.85 -5.60 8.24
C GLU A 153 -6.49 -6.06 6.82
N CYS A 154 -6.82 -7.30 6.49
CA CYS A 154 -6.71 -7.82 5.13
C CYS A 154 -8.08 -8.31 4.64
N VAL A 155 -8.23 -8.38 3.31
CA VAL A 155 -9.45 -8.86 2.66
C VAL A 155 -9.12 -9.94 1.66
N THR A 156 -9.97 -10.95 1.67
CA THR A 156 -10.01 -12.01 0.68
C THR A 156 -11.34 -11.96 -0.06
N THR A 157 -11.34 -12.37 -1.32
CA THR A 157 -12.56 -12.62 -2.11
C THR A 157 -12.55 -14.09 -2.53
N ASN A 158 -13.70 -14.68 -2.86
CA ASN A 158 -13.71 -16.06 -3.37
C ASN A 158 -12.97 -16.17 -4.70
N HIS A 159 -13.24 -15.21 -5.58
CA HIS A 159 -12.48 -14.97 -6.79
C HIS A 159 -12.47 -13.46 -7.06
N TRP A 160 -11.50 -13.00 -7.85
CA TRP A 160 -11.50 -11.64 -8.38
C TRP A 160 -10.84 -11.59 -9.76
N THR A 161 -11.17 -10.57 -10.54
CA THR A 161 -10.58 -10.34 -11.86
C THR A 161 -10.31 -8.85 -12.04
N LEU A 162 -9.12 -8.53 -12.53
CA LEU A 162 -8.70 -7.17 -12.86
C LEU A 162 -8.18 -7.13 -14.30
N ALA A 163 -8.66 -6.16 -15.05
CA ALA A 163 -8.19 -5.82 -16.39
C ALA A 163 -7.84 -4.33 -16.41
N ILE A 164 -6.64 -3.99 -16.87
CA ILE A 164 -6.13 -2.61 -17.01
C ILE A 164 -5.52 -2.45 -18.40
N ALA A 165 -6.00 -1.45 -19.13
CA ALA A 165 -5.54 -1.12 -20.47
C ALA A 165 -4.18 -0.44 -20.47
N SER A 166 -3.29 -0.85 -21.40
CA SER A 166 -2.04 -0.12 -21.67
C SER A 166 -2.25 1.05 -22.61
N ASP A 167 -3.29 1.02 -23.45
CA ASP A 167 -3.57 2.01 -24.49
C ASP A 167 -5.07 2.19 -24.77
N ALA A 168 -5.46 3.13 -25.65
CA ALA A 168 -6.83 3.42 -26.06
C ALA A 168 -7.44 2.37 -27.00
N ASP A 169 -6.63 1.58 -27.69
CA ASP A 169 -7.07 0.47 -28.57
C ASP A 169 -7.05 -0.88 -27.82
N ALA A 170 -7.17 -0.84 -26.50
CA ALA A 170 -7.14 -2.02 -25.66
C ALA A 170 -8.48 -2.75 -25.67
N GLU A 171 -8.40 -4.06 -25.88
CA GLU A 171 -9.55 -4.93 -26.04
C GLU A 171 -9.32 -6.28 -25.35
N LEU A 172 -10.34 -6.75 -24.66
CA LEU A 172 -10.36 -8.06 -24.04
C LEU A 172 -11.59 -8.83 -24.52
N GLU A 173 -11.36 -9.95 -25.18
CA GLU A 173 -12.39 -10.89 -25.61
C GLU A 173 -12.39 -12.11 -24.69
N ILE A 174 -13.56 -12.40 -24.13
CA ILE A 174 -13.76 -13.50 -23.21
C ILE A 174 -14.99 -14.31 -23.57
N ALA A 175 -14.99 -15.60 -23.23
CA ALA A 175 -16.12 -16.49 -23.44
C ALA A 175 -16.30 -17.49 -22.30
N THR A 176 -17.51 -18.00 -22.12
CA THR A 176 -17.81 -19.09 -21.19
C THR A 176 -18.72 -20.12 -21.85
N LYS A 177 -18.52 -21.40 -21.49
CA LYS A 177 -19.37 -22.50 -21.95
C LYS A 177 -20.74 -22.51 -21.29
N ASN A 178 -20.87 -21.87 -20.13
CA ASN A 178 -22.13 -21.85 -19.42
C ASN A 178 -23.11 -20.91 -20.14
N GLU A 179 -24.27 -21.45 -20.49
CA GLU A 179 -25.37 -20.67 -21.01
C GLU A 179 -25.92 -19.77 -19.92
N ASN A 180 -25.76 -18.47 -20.10
CA ASN A 180 -26.49 -17.49 -19.32
C ASN A 180 -27.61 -16.90 -20.19
N PHE A 181 -28.84 -16.90 -19.67
CA PHE A 181 -30.01 -16.36 -20.35
C PHE A 181 -30.06 -14.83 -20.15
N GLY A 182 -29.50 -14.05 -21.10
CA GLY A 182 -29.63 -12.58 -21.16
C GLY A 182 -28.40 -11.81 -21.69
N LEU A 183 -28.43 -10.48 -21.58
CA LEU A 183 -27.27 -9.56 -21.71
C LEU A 183 -26.36 -9.74 -20.49
N VAL A 184 -25.69 -10.88 -20.37
CA VAL A 184 -24.98 -11.23 -19.13
C VAL A 184 -23.53 -10.84 -19.18
N ASP A 185 -23.12 -10.10 -18.17
CA ASP A 185 -21.75 -9.69 -17.93
C ASP A 185 -20.93 -10.84 -17.35
N ILE A 186 -20.28 -11.59 -18.24
CA ILE A 186 -19.51 -12.79 -17.87
C ILE A 186 -18.15 -12.45 -17.26
N PHE A 187 -17.66 -11.21 -17.40
CA PHE A 187 -16.42 -10.80 -16.74
C PHE A 187 -16.46 -11.04 -15.23
N GLY A 188 -15.41 -11.65 -14.68
CA GLY A 188 -15.29 -11.99 -13.27
C GLY A 188 -15.78 -13.40 -12.91
N MET A 189 -16.46 -14.11 -13.81
CA MET A 189 -16.88 -15.50 -13.53
C MET A 189 -15.69 -16.48 -13.59
N PRO A 190 -15.68 -17.53 -12.75
CA PRO A 190 -14.58 -18.49 -12.68
C PRO A 190 -14.41 -19.31 -13.97
N GLU A 191 -15.50 -19.61 -14.67
CA GLU A 191 -15.50 -20.53 -15.83
C GLU A 191 -15.14 -19.85 -17.16
N VAL A 192 -14.83 -18.55 -17.11
CA VAL A 192 -14.52 -17.76 -18.30
C VAL A 192 -13.18 -18.20 -18.90
N LYS A 193 -13.05 -18.08 -20.21
CA LYS A 193 -11.81 -18.25 -20.95
C LYS A 193 -11.52 -16.98 -21.72
N THR A 194 -10.25 -16.63 -21.78
CA THR A 194 -9.78 -15.51 -22.60
C THR A 194 -9.58 -16.00 -24.01
N ILE A 195 -10.24 -15.35 -24.96
CA ILE A 195 -10.06 -15.59 -26.39
C ILE A 195 -8.94 -14.68 -26.89
N GLN A 196 -9.00 -13.39 -26.54
CA GLN A 196 -8.04 -12.39 -26.98
C GLN A 196 -7.77 -11.37 -25.88
N SER A 197 -6.51 -10.94 -25.77
CA SER A 197 -6.07 -9.83 -24.92
C SER A 197 -5.14 -8.95 -25.75
N LYS A 198 -5.60 -7.76 -26.13
CA LYS A 198 -4.88 -6.81 -26.97
C LYS A 198 -4.63 -5.52 -26.20
N ASN A 199 -3.38 -5.03 -26.22
CA ASN A 199 -2.96 -3.79 -25.57
C ASN A 199 -3.40 -3.68 -24.09
N MET A 200 -3.31 -4.80 -23.37
CA MET A 200 -3.60 -4.86 -21.93
C MET A 200 -2.29 -4.74 -21.16
N GLU A 201 -2.21 -3.78 -20.23
CA GLU A 201 -1.07 -3.64 -19.31
C GLU A 201 -1.11 -4.76 -18.27
N PHE A 202 -2.31 -5.07 -17.79
CA PHE A 202 -2.52 -6.08 -16.79
C PHE A 202 -3.85 -6.77 -17.00
N TYR A 203 -3.83 -8.10 -17.00
CA TYR A 203 -5.04 -8.90 -16.95
C TYR A 203 -4.78 -10.13 -16.10
N HIS A 204 -5.54 -10.26 -15.03
CA HIS A 204 -5.41 -11.36 -14.10
C HIS A 204 -6.75 -11.79 -13.52
N ARG A 205 -6.88 -13.10 -13.33
CA ARG A 205 -7.95 -13.72 -12.57
C ARG A 205 -7.36 -14.55 -11.44
N GLU A 206 -7.82 -14.27 -10.23
CA GLU A 206 -7.52 -15.07 -9.06
C GLU A 206 -8.76 -15.89 -8.70
N GLU A 207 -8.59 -17.21 -8.61
CA GLU A 207 -9.63 -18.18 -8.29
C GLU A 207 -9.54 -18.67 -6.84
N LYS A 208 -8.42 -18.36 -6.17
CA LYS A 208 -8.16 -18.75 -4.79
C LYS A 208 -8.42 -17.58 -3.86
N ARG A 209 -8.78 -17.92 -2.63
CA ARG A 209 -9.01 -16.97 -1.56
C ARG A 209 -7.68 -16.48 -0.96
N VAL A 210 -7.05 -15.52 -1.65
CA VAL A 210 -5.73 -14.95 -1.30
C VAL A 210 -5.91 -13.54 -0.70
N PRO A 211 -5.27 -13.20 0.43
CA PRO A 211 -5.40 -11.88 1.07
C PRO A 211 -4.60 -10.83 0.30
N SER A 212 -5.19 -10.37 -0.79
CA SER A 212 -4.54 -9.50 -1.78
C SER A 212 -4.81 -8.03 -1.55
N PHE A 213 -5.72 -7.69 -0.64
CA PHE A 213 -6.13 -6.33 -0.33
C PHE A 213 -6.04 -6.06 1.17
N PHE A 214 -5.72 -4.83 1.56
CA PHE A 214 -5.42 -4.54 2.96
C PHE A 214 -5.73 -3.09 3.35
N ARG A 215 -5.83 -2.86 4.66
CA ARG A 215 -5.67 -1.55 5.31
C ARG A 215 -4.46 -1.59 6.21
N ALA A 216 -3.77 -0.46 6.30
CA ALA A 216 -2.61 -0.31 7.16
C ALA A 216 -2.68 0.97 7.96
N LYS A 217 -1.99 0.96 9.09
CA LYS A 217 -1.65 2.14 9.87
C LYS A 217 -0.22 2.55 9.53
N LYS A 218 0.02 3.85 9.44
CA LYS A 218 1.31 4.46 9.16
C LYS A 218 1.85 5.10 10.42
N LEU A 219 3.12 4.88 10.71
CA LEU A 219 3.84 5.60 11.73
C LEU A 219 4.10 7.03 11.23
N ILE A 220 3.55 8.02 11.92
CA ILE A 220 3.73 9.44 11.61
C ILE A 220 4.42 10.14 12.79
N THR A 221 5.16 11.19 12.46
CA THR A 221 5.81 12.06 13.45
C THR A 221 4.81 13.12 13.91
N ARG A 222 4.84 13.47 15.20
CA ARG A 222 4.11 14.61 15.76
C ARG A 222 4.93 15.89 15.57
N ASP A 223 4.50 16.72 14.62
CA ASP A 223 5.24 17.93 14.20
C ASP A 223 5.41 18.97 15.31
N GLU A 224 4.42 19.13 16.20
CA GLU A 224 4.45 20.16 17.25
C GLU A 224 5.60 19.99 18.25
N LYS A 225 5.89 18.75 18.65
CA LYS A 225 6.99 18.46 19.58
C LYS A 225 8.34 18.30 18.87
N LEU A 226 8.31 17.95 17.59
CA LEU A 226 9.51 17.93 16.77
C LEU A 226 10.12 19.33 16.65
N GLN A 227 9.30 20.36 16.42
CA GLN A 227 9.80 21.74 16.31
C GLN A 227 10.43 22.24 17.61
N LEU A 228 9.83 21.94 18.76
CA LEU A 228 10.42 22.24 20.07
C LEU A 228 11.77 21.53 20.24
N PHE A 229 11.84 20.24 19.91
CA PHE A 229 13.09 19.49 19.98
C PHE A 229 14.16 20.01 19.00
N ILE A 230 13.79 20.35 17.76
CA ILE A 230 14.71 20.97 16.79
C ILE A 230 15.23 22.30 17.35
N SER A 231 14.37 23.10 17.98
CA SER A 231 14.77 24.36 18.60
C SER A 231 15.74 24.15 19.77
N GLU A 232 15.52 23.12 20.60
CA GLU A 232 16.43 22.72 21.68
C GLU A 232 17.77 22.22 21.14
N LEU A 233 17.77 21.34 20.13
CA LEU A 233 18.98 20.85 19.46
C LEU A 233 19.79 21.97 18.79
N ILE A 234 19.10 22.94 18.18
CA ILE A 234 19.77 24.12 17.61
C ILE A 234 20.40 24.95 18.73
N GLN A 235 19.72 25.13 19.87
CA GLN A 235 20.29 25.82 21.02
C GLN A 235 21.48 25.07 21.62
N GLU A 236 21.41 23.75 21.77
CA GLU A 236 22.54 22.93 22.22
C GLU A 236 23.72 23.00 21.23
N ARG A 237 23.45 23.03 19.92
CA ARG A 237 24.49 23.24 18.90
C ARG A 237 25.11 24.62 18.94
N LEU A 238 24.34 25.66 19.25
CA LEU A 238 24.89 27.00 19.46
C LEU A 238 25.78 27.07 20.69
N ASN A 239 25.61 26.15 21.65
CA ASN A 239 26.47 25.98 22.82
C ASN A 239 27.60 24.95 22.63
N TYR A 240 27.74 24.38 21.42
CA TYR A 240 28.64 23.25 21.10
C TYR A 240 30.14 23.60 21.22
N GLU A 241 30.51 24.87 21.28
CA GLU A 241 31.92 25.25 21.46
C GLU A 241 32.42 25.07 22.90
N THR A 242 31.51 24.93 23.87
CA THR A 242 31.90 24.90 25.30
C THR A 242 32.50 23.56 25.75
N TRP A 243 31.95 22.43 25.28
CA TRP A 243 32.44 21.10 25.68
C TRP A 243 33.87 20.80 25.17
N ALA A 244 34.27 21.40 24.05
CA ALA A 244 35.59 21.17 23.47
C ALA A 244 36.70 21.71 24.39
N ASN A 245 36.45 22.84 25.05
CA ASN A 245 37.35 23.44 26.04
C ASN A 245 37.44 22.62 27.34
N ASP A 246 36.36 21.90 27.69
CA ASP A 246 36.32 21.04 28.88
C ASP A 246 36.88 19.63 28.62
N PHE A 247 36.87 19.16 27.37
CA PHE A 247 37.25 17.79 27.00
C PHE A 247 38.69 17.65 26.53
N PHE A 248 39.21 18.65 25.79
CA PHE A 248 40.58 18.63 25.31
C PHE A 248 41.45 19.53 26.20
N ASP A 249 42.55 18.98 26.73
CA ASP A 249 43.64 19.74 27.39
C ASP A 249 44.47 20.55 26.36
N TYR A 250 43.80 21.15 25.37
CA TYR A 250 44.43 21.95 24.32
C TYR A 250 43.61 23.23 24.15
N ASP A 251 44.24 24.38 24.44
CA ASP A 251 43.64 25.70 24.24
C ASP A 251 43.49 25.94 22.73
N PHE A 252 42.30 25.66 22.21
CA PHE A 252 41.91 26.09 20.89
C PHE A 252 41.73 27.61 20.93
N PHE A 253 42.75 28.35 20.48
CA PHE A 253 42.65 29.80 20.29
C PHE A 253 41.67 30.11 19.15
N GLU A 254 40.38 30.14 19.45
CA GLU A 254 39.40 30.76 18.56
C GLU A 254 39.30 32.23 18.92
N GLU A 255 39.73 33.10 17.99
CA GLU A 255 39.40 34.52 18.05
C GLU A 255 37.87 34.63 18.04
N THR A 256 37.31 34.94 19.21
CA THR A 256 35.88 35.16 19.48
C THR A 256 35.42 36.47 18.85
N ASN A 257 35.62 36.60 17.54
CA ASN A 257 35.25 37.75 16.73
C ASN A 257 34.60 37.29 15.43
N SER A 258 33.62 36.41 15.55
CA SER A 258 32.61 36.27 14.53
C SER A 258 31.32 35.87 15.20
N ASN A 259 30.44 36.86 15.36
CA ASN A 259 29.00 36.71 15.36
C ASN A 259 28.65 35.38 14.66
N PRO A 260 28.04 34.37 15.32
CA PRO A 260 27.69 33.12 14.68
C PRO A 260 26.54 33.41 13.71
N GLN A 261 26.88 34.00 12.57
CA GLN A 261 26.05 33.99 11.39
C GLN A 261 25.80 32.51 11.10
N PRO A 262 24.54 32.07 10.99
CA PRO A 262 24.22 30.67 10.78
C PRO A 262 24.61 30.29 9.34
N ARG A 263 25.90 30.14 9.08
CA ARG A 263 26.47 29.79 7.78
C ARG A 263 26.33 28.30 7.48
N HIS A 264 25.22 27.68 7.85
CA HIS A 264 24.81 26.34 7.41
C HIS A 264 23.28 26.17 7.54
N GLN A 265 22.48 27.14 7.09
CA GLN A 265 21.02 26.97 7.01
C GLN A 265 20.54 26.19 5.78
N THR A 266 21.43 25.81 4.86
CA THR A 266 21.04 25.25 3.56
C THR A 266 20.88 23.73 3.51
N GLN A 267 20.98 23.00 4.63
CA GLN A 267 20.85 21.53 4.62
C GLN A 267 19.93 20.93 5.70
N LEU A 268 18.99 21.70 6.26
CA LEU A 268 17.95 21.16 7.17
C LEU A 268 16.77 20.51 6.43
N HIS A 269 17.00 19.94 5.25
CA HIS A 269 16.03 19.08 4.57
C HIS A 269 16.21 17.59 4.91
N THR A 270 17.30 17.22 5.57
CA THR A 270 17.39 15.92 6.26
C THR A 270 16.53 15.99 7.52
N SER A 271 15.55 15.08 7.63
CA SER A 271 14.72 14.92 8.82
C SER A 271 15.62 14.93 10.05
N VAL A 272 15.45 15.86 10.99
CA VAL A 272 16.30 15.95 12.20
C VAL A 272 16.16 14.67 13.03
N LEU A 273 15.02 13.99 12.92
CA LEU A 273 14.88 12.64 13.46
C LEU A 273 15.92 11.71 12.87
N ASP A 274 16.28 11.84 11.58
CA ASP A 274 17.26 10.99 10.92
C ASP A 274 18.65 11.02 11.55
N MET A 275 18.96 12.11 12.25
CA MET A 275 20.23 12.35 12.93
C MET A 275 20.27 11.79 14.36
N LEU A 276 19.14 11.40 14.94
CA LEU A 276 19.10 10.78 16.27
C LEU A 276 19.67 9.35 16.21
N GLN A 277 20.57 8.99 17.11
CA GLN A 277 20.98 7.59 17.21
C GLN A 277 19.85 6.76 17.86
N SER A 278 19.69 5.52 17.40
CA SER A 278 18.68 4.54 17.87
C SER A 278 18.52 4.45 19.38
N ASN A 279 19.61 4.69 20.12
CA ASN A 279 19.68 4.57 21.58
C ASN A 279 19.33 5.85 22.36
N GLN A 280 19.04 6.97 21.68
CA GLN A 280 18.68 8.24 22.33
C GLN A 280 17.15 8.45 22.47
N LEU A 281 16.34 7.60 21.86
CA LEU A 281 14.90 7.57 22.08
C LEU A 281 14.59 6.60 23.24
N ASN A 282 14.27 7.12 24.43
CA ASN A 282 13.71 6.30 25.51
C ASN A 282 12.20 6.03 25.27
N SER A 283 11.62 4.98 25.87
CA SER A 283 10.23 4.53 25.58
C SER A 283 9.19 5.65 25.67
N ASN A 284 9.33 6.54 26.66
CA ASN A 284 8.43 7.67 26.85
C ASN A 284 8.58 8.71 25.73
N THR A 285 9.82 8.94 25.30
CA THR A 285 10.15 9.88 24.23
C THR A 285 9.65 9.38 22.86
N ALA A 286 9.69 8.08 22.55
CA ALA A 286 9.10 7.58 21.30
C ALA A 286 7.58 7.77 21.23
N LEU A 287 6.85 7.53 22.32
CA LEU A 287 5.40 7.79 22.37
C LEU A 287 5.06 9.28 22.28
N GLN A 288 6.01 10.17 22.58
CA GLN A 288 5.83 11.60 22.40
C GLN A 288 6.03 12.05 20.95
N TYR A 289 6.94 11.42 20.20
CA TYR A 289 7.26 11.81 18.84
C TYR A 289 6.50 11.05 17.77
N PHE A 290 6.10 9.81 18.04
CA PHE A 290 5.42 8.99 17.07
C PHE A 290 3.96 8.74 17.45
N GLN A 291 3.14 8.60 16.43
CA GLN A 291 1.77 8.12 16.54
C GLN A 291 1.38 7.35 15.29
N TRP A 292 0.30 6.58 15.36
CA TRP A 292 -0.24 5.90 14.20
C TRP A 292 -1.30 6.76 13.51
N GLY A 293 -1.11 7.01 12.22
CA GLY A 293 -2.13 7.52 11.31
C GLY A 293 -2.68 6.41 10.42
N ASP A 294 -3.74 6.70 9.67
CA ASP A 294 -4.23 5.80 8.62
C ASP A 294 -3.39 5.93 7.36
N PHE A 295 -3.14 4.80 6.67
CA PHE A 295 -2.63 4.82 5.30
C PHE A 295 -3.66 5.54 4.43
N ASN A 296 -3.25 6.63 3.79
CA ASN A 296 -4.18 7.54 3.11
C ASN A 296 -3.84 7.74 1.61
N MET A 297 -4.53 8.68 0.96
CA MET A 297 -4.33 8.97 -0.47
C MET A 297 -2.93 9.49 -0.79
N ASP A 298 -2.29 10.24 0.12
CA ASP A 298 -0.93 10.74 -0.09
C ASP A 298 0.08 9.60 -0.11
N ASP A 299 -0.14 8.58 0.73
CA ASP A 299 0.67 7.35 0.74
C ASP A 299 0.47 6.53 -0.54
N ILE A 300 -0.74 6.53 -1.13
CA ILE A 300 -0.97 5.92 -2.45
C ILE A 300 -0.12 6.63 -3.50
N GLN A 301 -0.04 7.96 -3.47
CA GLN A 301 0.79 8.71 -4.42
C GLN A 301 2.26 8.34 -4.31
N LYS A 302 2.78 8.10 -3.09
CA LYS A 302 4.16 7.62 -2.87
C LYS A 302 4.47 6.31 -3.59
N LEU A 303 3.49 5.41 -3.76
CA LEU A 303 3.67 4.18 -4.54
C LEU A 303 3.94 4.47 -6.03
N PHE A 304 3.58 5.65 -6.52
CA PHE A 304 3.70 6.04 -7.93
C PHE A 304 4.71 7.16 -8.19
N MET A 305 5.39 7.64 -7.15
CA MET A 305 6.50 8.58 -7.30
C MET A 305 7.73 7.85 -7.87
N GLU A 306 8.26 8.38 -8.96
CA GLU A 306 9.57 8.00 -9.48
C GLU A 306 10.61 8.89 -8.80
N TYR A 307 11.41 8.31 -7.92
CA TYR A 307 12.62 9.00 -7.41
C TYR A 307 13.72 8.81 -8.46
N GLY A 308 13.98 9.87 -9.25
CA GLY A 308 15.15 10.01 -10.12
C GLY A 308 15.02 9.37 -11.51
N ASN A 309 14.77 10.23 -12.51
CA ASN A 309 15.53 10.24 -13.77
C ASN A 309 16.04 11.69 -13.90
N GLU A 310 17.16 11.97 -13.23
CA GLU A 310 18.16 12.92 -13.73
C GLU A 310 19.34 12.11 -14.24
#